data_AF-A0A7C3RAB3-F1
#
_entry.id   AF-A0A7C3RAB3-F1
#
_cell.length_a   1.000
_cell.length_b   1.000
_cell.length_c   1.000
_cell.angle_alpha   90.00
_cell.angle_beta   90.00
_cell.angle_gamma   90.00
#
_symmetry.space_group_name_H-M   'P 1'
#
loop_
_entity.id
_entity.type
_entity.pdbx_description
1 polymer ?
#
loop_
_entity_poly.entity_id
_entity_poly.type
_entity_poly.pdbx_seq_one_letter_code
_entity_poly.pdbx_strand_id
1 'polypeptide(L)'
;MHLIQTIIISVISSAVVAFLGYFLGFRQYLKQKEREEMREEYIKNGIDRVVEIIDKSCFVCQFNHAKAIRILEYLEKSVGDIEIERKITQKIFSEMEPLIIAPEKSIYKLEILTGQEKILPFLSWIIEVIADYLKYNDYLRYELFFELEHYFKYPEKIKDKKAFLNELKKRIVDIYKKVVSDNEIIKVHLLNIKSRIDEIEISRMSDLKKISKDEKIKEIFKKIEEDYKKE
;
A
#
# COMPACT_ATOMS: atom_id res chain seq x y z
N MET A 1 -41.57 6.95 -61.75
CA MET A 1 -41.90 6.07 -60.61
C MET A 1 -40.65 5.49 -59.93
N HIS A 2 -39.69 4.93 -60.69
CA HIS A 2 -38.44 4.37 -60.15
C HIS A 2 -37.57 5.36 -59.34
N LEU A 3 -37.36 6.59 -59.83
CA LEU A 3 -36.48 7.56 -59.17
C LEU A 3 -36.92 7.92 -57.73
N ILE A 4 -38.23 8.13 -57.55
CA ILE A 4 -38.82 8.47 -56.24
C ILE A 4 -38.73 7.28 -55.27
N GLN A 5 -38.96 6.06 -55.76
CA GLN A 5 -38.77 4.85 -54.95
C GLN A 5 -37.31 4.66 -54.53
N THR A 6 -36.35 4.89 -55.43
CA THR A 6 -34.92 4.81 -55.11
C THR A 6 -34.51 5.85 -54.06
N ILE A 7 -35.00 7.10 -54.18
CA ILE A 7 -34.73 8.15 -53.20
C ILE A 7 -35.31 7.78 -51.83
N ILE A 8 -36.57 7.32 -51.78
CA ILE A 8 -37.23 6.92 -50.53
C ILE A 8 -36.48 5.75 -49.85
N ILE A 9 -36.12 4.72 -50.61
CA ILE A 9 -35.36 3.57 -50.08
C ILE A 9 -33.99 4.02 -49.57
N SER A 10 -33.30 4.93 -50.27
CA SER A 10 -31.98 5.45 -49.86
C SER A 10 -32.06 6.28 -48.58
N VAL A 11 -33.10 7.09 -48.41
CA VAL A 11 -33.33 7.88 -47.19
C VAL A 11 -33.67 6.97 -46.01
N ILE A 12 -34.58 6.01 -46.21
CA ILE A 12 -34.96 5.04 -45.17
C ILE A 12 -33.76 4.19 -44.75
N SER A 13 -33.00 3.66 -45.71
CA SER A 13 -31.79 2.87 -45.41
C SER A 13 -30.73 3.70 -44.68
N SER A 14 -30.52 4.96 -45.07
CA SER A 14 -29.61 5.87 -44.35
C SER A 14 -30.09 6.15 -42.93
N ALA A 15 -31.39 6.36 -42.72
CA ALA A 15 -31.98 6.55 -41.40
C ALA A 15 -31.86 5.30 -40.52
N VAL A 16 -32.08 4.10 -41.08
CA VAL A 16 -31.91 2.82 -40.37
C VAL A 16 -30.44 2.59 -40.01
N VAL A 17 -29.50 2.86 -40.91
CA VAL A 17 -28.06 2.75 -40.63
C VAL A 17 -27.63 3.74 -39.55
N ALA A 18 -28.11 4.99 -39.60
CA ALA A 18 -27.82 5.99 -38.57
C ALA A 18 -28.41 5.58 -37.20
N PHE A 19 -29.64 5.06 -37.17
CA PHE A 19 -30.27 4.56 -35.96
C PHE A 19 -29.53 3.36 -35.36
N LEU A 20 -29.17 2.38 -36.19
CA LEU A 20 -28.39 1.22 -35.77
C LEU A 20 -26.99 1.62 -35.29
N GLY A 21 -26.33 2.54 -35.98
CA GLY A 21 -25.03 3.09 -35.59
C GLY A 21 -25.09 3.79 -34.23
N TYR A 22 -26.11 4.62 -34.00
CA TYR A 22 -26.34 5.26 -32.70
C TYR A 22 -26.61 4.23 -31.60
N PHE A 23 -27.49 3.25 -31.85
CA PHE A 23 -27.84 2.25 -30.85
C PHE A 23 -26.65 1.34 -30.48
N LEU A 24 -25.88 0.89 -31.48
CA LEU A 24 -24.68 0.08 -31.27
C LEU A 24 -23.58 0.89 -30.58
N GLY A 25 -23.37 2.15 -30.98
CA GLY A 25 -22.42 3.07 -30.36
C GLY A 25 -22.79 3.38 -28.91
N PHE A 26 -24.05 3.67 -28.62
CA PHE A 26 -24.54 3.90 -27.26
C PHE A 26 -24.40 2.64 -26.40
N ARG A 27 -24.68 1.46 -26.94
CA ARG A 27 -24.47 0.19 -26.23
C ARG A 27 -22.99 -0.09 -25.94
N GLN A 28 -22.08 0.27 -26.84
CA GLN A 28 -20.63 0.18 -26.60
C GLN A 28 -20.19 1.17 -25.53
N TYR A 29 -20.67 2.42 -25.58
CA TYR A 29 -20.40 3.43 -24.56
C TYR A 29 -20.85 2.98 -23.17
N LEU A 30 -22.07 2.45 -23.03
CA LEU A 30 -22.55 1.92 -21.74
C LEU A 30 -21.67 0.78 -21.21
N LYS A 31 -21.25 -0.15 -22.08
CA LYS A 31 -20.32 -1.23 -21.68
C LYS A 31 -18.96 -0.69 -21.26
N GLN A 32 -18.44 0.33 -21.94
CA GLN A 32 -17.18 0.95 -21.59
C GLN A 32 -17.29 1.65 -20.23
N LYS A 33 -18.37 2.39 -20.01
CA LYS A 33 -18.64 3.06 -18.74
C LYS A 33 -18.75 2.06 -17.58
N GLU A 34 -19.52 0.98 -17.75
CA GLU A 34 -19.60 -0.10 -16.77
C GLU A 34 -18.20 -0.68 -16.47
N ARG A 35 -17.38 -0.92 -17.50
CA ARG A 35 -16.00 -1.40 -17.34
C ARG A 35 -15.12 -0.45 -16.54
N GLU A 36 -15.22 0.85 -16.80
CA GLU A 36 -14.47 1.88 -16.08
C GLU A 36 -14.90 1.95 -14.61
N GLU A 37 -16.20 1.97 -14.34
CA GLU A 37 -16.75 1.95 -12.97
C GLU A 37 -16.26 0.74 -12.17
N MET A 38 -16.23 -0.45 -12.78
CA MET A 38 -15.73 -1.67 -12.14
C MET A 38 -14.22 -1.62 -11.85
N ARG A 39 -13.41 -1.10 -12.78
CA ARG A 39 -11.97 -0.93 -12.56
C ARG A 39 -11.70 0.10 -11.46
N GLU A 40 -12.43 1.20 -11.45
CA GLU A 40 -12.29 2.24 -10.44
C GLU A 40 -12.65 1.69 -9.04
N GLU A 41 -13.74 0.94 -8.93
CA GLU A 41 -14.21 0.46 -7.63
C GLU A 41 -13.30 -0.61 -7.02
N TYR A 42 -12.80 -1.56 -7.81
CA TYR A 42 -12.12 -2.74 -7.28
C TYR A 42 -10.60 -2.75 -7.46
N ILE A 43 -10.09 -2.15 -8.54
CA ILE A 43 -8.64 -2.10 -8.79
C ILE A 43 -8.07 -0.84 -8.16
N LYS A 44 -8.59 0.33 -8.57
CA LYS A 44 -8.08 1.63 -8.12
C LYS A 44 -8.40 1.88 -6.64
N ASN A 45 -9.66 1.71 -6.25
CA ASN A 45 -10.08 1.85 -4.86
C ASN A 45 -9.83 0.60 -4.00
N GLY A 46 -9.19 -0.44 -4.55
CA GLY A 46 -8.80 -1.66 -3.84
C GLY A 46 -7.28 -1.79 -3.78
N ILE A 47 -6.70 -2.51 -4.75
CA ILE A 47 -5.27 -2.84 -4.80
C ILE A 47 -4.39 -1.59 -4.80
N ASP A 48 -4.68 -0.61 -5.68
CA ASP A 48 -3.83 0.58 -5.80
C ASP A 48 -3.83 1.39 -4.51
N ARG A 49 -4.97 1.46 -3.85
CA ARG A 49 -5.10 2.15 -2.57
C ARG A 49 -4.30 1.46 -1.47
N VAL A 50 -4.33 0.13 -1.41
CA VAL A 50 -3.52 -0.64 -0.45
C VAL A 50 -2.02 -0.46 -0.70
N VAL A 51 -1.59 -0.49 -1.97
CA VAL A 51 -0.20 -0.23 -2.35
C VAL A 51 0.21 1.20 -1.96
N GLU A 52 -0.65 2.19 -2.21
CA GLU A 52 -0.41 3.58 -1.82
C GLU A 52 -0.25 3.74 -0.30
N ILE A 53 -1.06 3.03 0.49
CA ILE A 53 -0.96 3.02 1.96
C ILE A 53 0.40 2.44 2.39
N ILE A 54 0.79 1.30 1.83
CA ILE A 54 2.09 0.66 2.14
C ILE A 54 3.24 1.59 1.77
N ASP A 55 3.18 2.25 0.62
CA ASP A 55 4.22 3.17 0.15
C ASP A 55 4.35 4.41 1.04
N LYS A 56 3.22 5.01 1.44
CA LYS A 56 3.22 6.11 2.41
C LYS A 56 3.78 5.68 3.76
N SER A 57 3.39 4.49 4.23
CA SER A 57 3.91 3.91 5.48
C SER A 57 5.41 3.75 5.45
N CYS A 58 5.91 3.14 4.37
CA CYS A 58 7.32 2.92 4.13
C CYS A 58 8.08 4.26 4.11
N PHE A 59 7.57 5.25 3.38
CA PHE A 59 8.19 6.56 3.26
C PHE A 59 8.31 7.27 4.62
N VAL A 60 7.23 7.36 5.39
CA VAL A 60 7.25 8.02 6.72
C VAL A 60 8.21 7.29 7.66
N CYS A 61 8.15 5.95 7.69
CA CYS A 61 9.05 5.14 8.51
C CYS A 61 10.52 5.31 8.11
N GLN A 62 10.82 5.37 6.81
CA GLN A 62 12.16 5.63 6.28
C GLN A 62 12.71 6.98 6.74
N PHE A 63 11.90 8.04 6.65
CA PHE A 63 12.31 9.38 7.08
C PHE A 63 12.55 9.45 8.58
N ASN A 64 11.65 8.89 9.39
CA ASN A 64 11.82 8.86 10.84
C ASN A 64 12.99 7.96 11.26
N HIS A 65 13.21 6.83 10.58
CA HIS A 65 14.37 5.98 10.77
C HIS A 65 15.68 6.76 10.55
N ALA A 66 15.80 7.46 9.42
CA ALA A 66 16.97 8.26 9.11
C ALA A 66 17.23 9.35 10.17
N LYS A 67 16.16 10.00 10.66
CA LYS A 67 16.26 10.98 11.76
C LYS A 67 16.76 10.33 13.05
N ALA A 68 16.23 9.16 13.41
CA ALA A 68 16.65 8.42 14.61
C ALA A 68 18.12 8.00 14.54
N ILE A 69 18.57 7.46 13.40
CA ILE A 69 19.99 7.12 13.18
C ILE A 69 20.87 8.37 13.30
N ARG A 70 20.44 9.48 12.71
CA ARG A 70 21.18 10.76 12.78
C ARG A 70 21.32 11.28 14.21
N ILE A 71 20.28 11.14 15.04
CA ILE A 71 20.34 11.49 16.47
C ILE A 71 21.43 10.67 17.14
N LEU A 72 21.42 9.34 16.97
CA LEU A 72 22.39 8.46 17.62
C LEU A 72 23.83 8.75 17.16
N GLU A 73 24.05 8.97 15.86
CA GLU A 73 25.36 9.33 15.32
C GLU A 73 25.85 10.69 15.81
N TYR A 74 24.94 11.65 16.01
CA TYR A 74 25.27 12.93 16.62
C TYR A 74 25.70 12.75 18.08
N LEU A 75 24.95 11.99 18.88
CA LEU A 75 25.25 11.75 20.28
C LEU A 75 26.54 10.95 20.49
N GLU A 76 26.86 10.01 19.59
CA GLU A 76 28.12 9.24 19.59
C GLU A 76 29.35 10.13 19.37
N LYS A 77 29.23 11.15 18.53
CA LYS A 77 30.34 12.07 18.17
C LYS A 77 30.43 13.28 19.08
N SER A 78 29.36 13.59 19.80
CA SER A 78 29.29 14.78 20.64
C SER A 78 30.07 14.60 21.94
N VAL A 79 30.92 15.58 22.20
CA VAL A 79 31.65 15.83 23.47
C VAL A 79 31.06 17.06 24.20
N GLY A 80 29.90 17.53 23.74
CA GLY A 80 29.29 18.79 24.14
C GLY A 80 28.49 18.75 25.43
N ASP A 81 27.86 19.88 25.75
CA ASP A 81 26.96 20.03 26.89
C ASP A 81 25.69 19.17 26.71
N ILE A 82 25.39 18.35 27.72
CA ILE A 82 24.26 17.42 27.73
C ILE A 82 22.90 18.13 27.53
N GLU A 83 22.75 19.37 28.00
CA GLU A 83 21.51 20.14 27.86
C GLU A 83 21.34 20.65 26.42
N ILE A 84 22.44 20.97 25.74
CA ILE A 84 22.42 21.32 24.31
C ILE A 84 22.11 20.07 23.48
N GLU A 85 22.75 18.94 23.78
CA GLU A 85 22.46 17.65 23.13
C GLU A 85 20.99 17.26 23.26
N ARG A 86 20.42 17.42 24.46
CA ARG A 86 19.01 17.16 24.74
C ARG A 86 18.09 18.03 23.91
N LYS A 87 18.32 19.35 23.87
CA LYS A 87 17.51 20.29 23.08
C LYS A 87 17.54 19.99 21.58
N ILE A 88 18.70 19.67 21.04
CA ILE A 88 18.84 19.28 19.63
C ILE A 88 18.07 17.98 19.37
N THR A 89 18.19 17.00 20.26
CA THR A 89 17.49 15.71 20.15
C THR A 89 15.98 15.90 20.19
N GLN A 90 15.45 16.63 21.17
CA GLN A 90 14.03 16.97 21.29
C GLN A 90 13.51 17.68 20.04
N LYS A 91 14.30 18.61 19.48
CA LYS A 91 13.92 19.28 18.24
C LYS A 91 13.78 18.29 17.07
N ILE A 92 14.74 17.38 16.88
CA ILE A 92 14.68 16.39 15.80
C ILE A 92 13.46 15.47 15.98
N PHE A 93 13.16 15.05 17.21
CA PHE A 93 11.95 14.26 17.50
C PHE A 93 10.65 15.01 17.19
N SER A 94 10.59 16.31 17.49
CA SER A 94 9.40 17.13 17.20
C SER A 94 9.12 17.24 15.70
N GLU A 95 10.13 17.04 14.86
CA GLU A 95 9.99 17.03 13.40
C GLU A 95 9.62 15.64 12.84
N MET A 96 9.54 14.59 13.66
CA MET A 96 9.17 13.25 13.19
C MET A 96 7.67 13.15 12.92
N GLU A 97 7.32 12.73 11.70
CA GLU A 97 5.94 12.69 11.25
C GLU A 97 5.16 11.51 11.86
N PRO A 98 3.93 11.72 12.34
CA PRO A 98 3.09 10.61 12.78
C PRO A 98 2.65 9.77 11.57
N LEU A 99 2.61 8.45 11.74
CA LEU A 99 1.96 7.56 10.81
C LEU A 99 0.52 7.34 11.27
N ILE A 100 -0.44 7.90 10.55
CA ILE A 100 -1.87 7.77 10.86
C ILE A 100 -2.52 6.99 9.72
N ILE A 101 -2.73 5.71 9.95
CA ILE A 101 -3.37 4.82 8.98
C ILE A 101 -4.50 4.09 9.70
N ALA A 102 -5.69 4.16 9.12
CA ALA A 102 -6.79 3.29 9.47
C ALA A 102 -6.91 2.21 8.38
N PRO A 103 -7.21 0.94 8.74
CA PRO A 103 -7.60 -0.06 7.76
C PRO A 103 -8.79 0.48 6.95
N GLU A 104 -8.55 0.82 5.68
CA GLU A 104 -9.59 1.37 4.83
C GLU A 104 -10.51 0.26 4.31
N LYS A 105 -11.75 0.63 3.98
CA LYS A 105 -12.72 -0.29 3.35
C LYS A 105 -12.21 -0.91 2.04
N SER A 106 -11.19 -0.32 1.43
CA SER A 106 -10.47 -0.79 0.25
C SER A 106 -9.92 -2.21 0.40
N ILE A 107 -9.48 -2.60 1.61
CA ILE A 107 -8.97 -3.96 1.88
C ILE A 107 -10.07 -5.01 1.63
N TYR A 108 -11.30 -4.75 2.06
CA TYR A 108 -12.43 -5.67 1.83
C TYR A 108 -12.83 -5.76 0.35
N LYS A 109 -12.46 -4.78 -0.48
CA LYS A 109 -12.70 -4.88 -1.93
C LYS A 109 -11.82 -5.94 -2.58
N LEU A 110 -10.75 -6.39 -1.93
CA LEU A 110 -9.90 -7.49 -2.38
C LEU A 110 -10.54 -8.87 -2.19
N GLU A 111 -11.68 -8.98 -1.49
CA GLU A 111 -12.43 -10.24 -1.36
C GLU A 111 -12.83 -10.84 -2.71
N ILE A 112 -12.97 -10.00 -3.75
CA ILE A 112 -13.23 -10.46 -5.11
C ILE A 112 -12.15 -11.38 -5.66
N LEU A 113 -10.92 -11.29 -5.13
CA LEU A 113 -9.77 -12.07 -5.57
C LEU A 113 -9.83 -13.50 -5.04
N THR A 114 -10.46 -13.71 -3.88
CA THR A 114 -10.45 -15.00 -3.16
C THR A 114 -11.81 -15.70 -3.14
N GLY A 115 -12.88 -15.02 -3.58
CA GLY A 115 -14.21 -15.62 -3.69
C GLY A 115 -14.93 -15.83 -2.35
N GLN A 116 -14.78 -14.89 -1.41
CA GLN A 116 -15.43 -14.82 -0.09
C GLN A 116 -15.12 -15.95 0.93
N GLU A 117 -14.79 -17.18 0.50
CA GLU A 117 -14.54 -18.31 1.43
C GLU A 117 -13.07 -18.47 1.86
N LYS A 118 -12.13 -17.75 1.23
CA LYS A 118 -10.68 -17.79 1.55
C LYS A 118 -10.09 -16.39 1.83
N ILE A 119 -10.78 -15.63 2.65
CA ILE A 119 -10.47 -14.22 2.97
C ILE A 119 -9.17 -14.08 3.81
N LEU A 120 -8.72 -15.10 4.54
CA LEU A 120 -7.87 -14.84 5.71
C LEU A 120 -6.38 -14.54 5.45
N PRO A 121 -5.54 -15.42 4.87
CA PRO A 121 -4.09 -15.27 5.06
C PRO A 121 -3.51 -14.02 4.40
N PHE A 122 -3.93 -13.72 3.15
CA PHE A 122 -3.42 -12.56 2.44
C PHE A 122 -3.88 -11.23 3.04
N LEU A 123 -5.17 -11.12 3.40
CA LEU A 123 -5.70 -9.89 4.00
C LEU A 123 -5.15 -9.70 5.41
N SER A 124 -5.00 -10.78 6.17
CA SER A 124 -4.29 -10.75 7.47
C SER A 124 -2.87 -10.24 7.30
N TRP A 125 -2.11 -10.75 6.32
CA TRP A 125 -0.74 -10.30 6.11
C TRP A 125 -0.66 -8.82 5.73
N ILE A 126 -1.57 -8.31 4.88
CA ILE A 126 -1.65 -6.86 4.59
C ILE A 126 -1.87 -6.04 5.86
N ILE A 127 -2.77 -6.50 6.73
CA ILE A 127 -3.05 -5.82 8.00
C ILE A 127 -1.83 -5.86 8.92
N GLU A 128 -1.13 -6.99 8.98
CA GLU A 128 0.09 -7.15 9.79
C GLU A 128 1.22 -6.23 9.31
N VAL A 129 1.44 -6.16 8.00
CA VAL A 129 2.41 -5.24 7.36
C VAL A 129 2.13 -3.79 7.74
N ILE A 130 0.87 -3.35 7.66
CA ILE A 130 0.47 -1.99 8.06
C ILE A 130 0.69 -1.80 9.57
N ALA A 131 0.32 -2.79 10.38
CA ALA A 131 0.51 -2.74 11.83
C ALA A 131 1.99 -2.67 12.22
N ASP A 132 2.87 -3.34 11.50
CA ASP A 132 4.30 -3.35 11.78
C ASP A 132 4.95 -2.01 11.43
N TYR A 133 4.54 -1.35 10.34
CA TYR A 133 4.93 0.03 10.10
C TYR A 133 4.44 0.98 11.20
N LEU A 134 3.19 0.83 11.66
CA LEU A 134 2.64 1.65 12.76
C LEU A 134 3.44 1.46 14.05
N LYS A 135 3.63 0.21 14.49
CA LYS A 135 4.43 -0.13 15.69
C LYS A 135 5.84 0.41 15.57
N TYR A 136 6.47 0.26 14.41
CA TYR A 136 7.82 0.74 14.22
C TYR A 136 7.91 2.26 14.29
N ASN A 137 6.97 2.96 13.66
CA ASN A 137 6.91 4.41 13.71
C ASN A 137 6.65 4.92 15.14
N ASP A 138 5.79 4.24 15.90
CA ASP A 138 5.52 4.58 17.30
C ASP A 138 6.73 4.30 18.19
N TYR A 139 7.44 3.20 17.97
CA TYR A 139 8.72 2.93 18.64
C TYR A 139 9.71 4.07 18.40
N LEU A 140 9.89 4.49 17.13
CA LEU A 140 10.79 5.58 16.78
C LEU A 140 10.38 6.90 17.45
N ARG A 141 9.09 7.22 17.52
CA ARG A 141 8.64 8.55 17.99
C ARG A 141 8.52 8.63 19.51
N TYR A 142 8.15 7.54 20.17
CA TYR A 142 7.81 7.56 21.59
C TYR A 142 8.80 6.75 22.42
N GLU A 143 8.99 5.48 22.12
CA GLU A 143 9.85 4.61 22.95
C GLU A 143 11.31 5.06 22.89
N LEU A 144 11.85 5.27 21.69
CA LEU A 144 13.21 5.78 21.53
C LEU A 144 13.39 7.16 22.16
N PHE A 145 12.37 8.02 22.06
CA PHE A 145 12.38 9.33 22.71
C PHE A 145 12.51 9.18 24.23
N PHE A 146 11.72 8.30 24.86
CA PHE A 146 11.80 8.06 26.30
C PHE A 146 13.13 7.43 26.72
N GLU A 147 13.67 6.51 25.93
CA GLU A 147 15.00 5.92 26.17
C GLU A 147 16.09 7.00 26.17
N LEU A 148 16.03 7.94 25.21
CA LEU A 148 17.00 9.04 25.12
C LEU A 148 16.78 10.12 26.20
N GLU A 149 15.53 10.44 26.55
CA GLU A 149 15.24 11.34 27.68
C GLU A 149 15.74 10.76 29.00
N HIS A 150 15.60 9.44 29.20
CA HIS A 150 16.19 8.77 30.35
C HIS A 150 17.72 8.86 30.35
N TYR A 151 18.36 8.71 29.19
CA TYR A 151 19.80 8.95 29.01
C TYR A 151 20.22 10.36 29.42
N PHE A 152 19.48 11.40 29.01
CA PHE A 152 19.81 12.78 29.37
C PHE A 152 19.56 13.10 30.85
N LYS A 153 18.55 12.48 31.46
CA LYS A 153 18.16 12.74 32.85
C LYS A 153 19.06 12.05 33.88
N TYR A 154 19.60 10.89 33.53
CA TYR A 154 20.42 10.06 34.43
C TYR A 154 21.73 9.60 33.76
N PRO A 155 22.58 10.50 33.29
CA PRO A 155 23.82 10.15 32.59
C PRO A 155 24.75 9.28 33.45
N GLU A 156 24.76 9.49 34.77
CA GLU A 156 25.57 8.76 35.74
C GLU A 156 25.20 7.27 35.85
N LYS A 157 23.97 6.89 35.46
CA LYS A 157 23.53 5.49 35.46
C LYS A 157 24.03 4.71 34.23
N ILE A 158 24.55 5.41 33.22
CA ILE A 158 25.01 4.82 31.98
C ILE A 158 26.52 4.67 32.06
N LYS A 159 26.96 3.46 32.40
CA LYS A 159 28.39 3.13 32.59
C LYS A 159 29.22 3.31 31.32
N ASP A 160 28.62 3.04 30.16
CA ASP A 160 29.26 3.21 28.85
C ASP A 160 28.25 3.81 27.86
N LYS A 161 28.38 5.13 27.65
CA LYS A 161 27.56 5.89 26.70
C LYS A 161 27.64 5.29 25.29
N LYS A 162 28.83 4.89 24.86
CA LYS A 162 29.06 4.41 23.50
C LYS A 162 28.42 3.04 23.30
N ALA A 163 28.53 2.14 24.28
CA ALA A 163 27.86 0.84 24.24
C ALA A 163 26.33 1.00 24.21
N PHE A 164 25.77 1.89 25.04
CA PHE A 164 24.33 2.16 25.08
C PHE A 164 23.80 2.69 23.72
N LEU A 165 24.46 3.69 23.14
CA LEU A 165 24.05 4.26 21.84
C LEU A 165 24.19 3.24 20.70
N ASN A 166 25.26 2.43 20.70
CA ASN A 166 25.43 1.36 19.72
C ASN A 166 24.34 0.28 19.82
N GLU A 167 23.93 -0.07 21.04
CA GLU A 167 22.85 -1.04 21.26
C GLU A 167 21.50 -0.52 20.74
N LEU A 168 21.18 0.75 21.04
CA LEU A 168 20.01 1.43 20.48
C LEU A 168 20.05 1.43 18.94
N LYS A 169 21.19 1.84 18.37
CA LYS A 169 21.37 1.90 16.92
C LYS A 169 21.16 0.53 16.29
N LYS A 170 21.78 -0.51 16.86
CA LYS A 170 21.65 -1.89 16.38
C LYS A 170 20.19 -2.34 16.40
N ARG A 171 19.48 -2.13 17.52
CA ARG A 171 18.06 -2.48 17.64
C ARG A 171 17.19 -1.77 16.61
N ILE A 172 17.37 -0.46 16.42
CA ILE A 172 16.63 0.31 15.40
C ILE A 172 16.86 -0.24 13.99
N VAL A 173 18.12 -0.57 13.65
CA VAL A 173 18.50 -1.13 12.35
C VAL A 173 17.90 -2.53 12.16
N ASP A 174 17.96 -3.38 13.17
CA ASP A 174 17.47 -4.74 13.10
C ASP A 174 15.93 -4.78 12.96
N ILE A 175 15.20 -3.94 13.73
CA ILE A 175 13.75 -3.80 13.58
C ILE A 175 13.41 -3.26 12.19
N TYR A 176 14.11 -2.20 11.74
CA TYR A 176 13.87 -1.61 10.42
C TYR A 176 14.03 -2.62 9.29
N LYS A 177 15.11 -3.41 9.32
CA LYS A 177 15.37 -4.45 8.30
C LYS A 177 14.23 -5.46 8.23
N LYS A 178 13.74 -5.92 9.38
CA LYS A 178 12.61 -6.86 9.44
C LYS A 178 11.35 -6.23 8.85
N VAL A 179 10.99 -5.03 9.31
CA VAL A 179 9.80 -4.33 8.83
C VAL A 179 9.87 -4.08 7.32
N VAL A 180 11.04 -3.70 6.77
CA VAL A 180 11.16 -3.49 5.32
C VAL A 180 11.14 -4.80 4.53
N SER A 181 11.82 -5.86 4.99
CA SER A 181 11.86 -7.13 4.23
C SER A 181 10.48 -7.72 4.05
N ASP A 182 9.72 -7.80 5.14
CA ASP A 182 8.42 -8.46 5.18
C ASP A 182 7.41 -7.65 4.32
N ASN A 183 7.55 -6.32 4.35
CA ASN A 183 6.66 -5.39 3.64
C ASN A 183 6.99 -5.22 2.14
N GLU A 184 8.23 -5.44 1.70
CA GLU A 184 8.58 -5.43 0.28
C GLU A 184 7.99 -6.63 -0.46
N ILE A 185 7.99 -7.80 0.18
CA ILE A 185 7.45 -9.04 -0.42
C ILE A 185 5.96 -8.88 -0.72
N ILE A 186 5.18 -8.36 0.22
CA ILE A 186 3.74 -8.19 -0.01
C ILE A 186 3.44 -7.18 -1.11
N LYS A 187 4.25 -6.12 -1.22
CA LYS A 187 4.11 -5.11 -2.28
C LYS A 187 4.33 -5.73 -3.66
N VAL A 188 5.35 -6.59 -3.80
CA VAL A 188 5.60 -7.32 -5.05
C VAL A 188 4.41 -8.20 -5.42
N HIS A 189 3.85 -8.94 -4.45
CA HIS A 189 2.65 -9.75 -4.67
C HIS A 189 1.45 -8.92 -5.13
N LEU A 190 1.18 -7.78 -4.49
CA LEU A 190 0.10 -6.85 -4.87
C LEU A 190 0.26 -6.31 -6.29
N LEU A 191 1.49 -5.93 -6.68
CA LEU A 191 1.79 -5.43 -8.02
C LEU A 191 1.64 -6.53 -9.09
N ASN A 192 2.03 -7.76 -8.79
CA ASN A 192 1.82 -8.90 -9.69
C ASN A 192 0.34 -9.21 -9.90
N ILE A 193 -0.45 -9.17 -8.83
CA ILE A 193 -1.92 -9.33 -8.91
C ILE A 193 -2.51 -8.21 -9.77
N LYS A 194 -2.12 -6.95 -9.54
CA LYS A 194 -2.57 -5.81 -10.35
C LYS A 194 -2.28 -6.02 -11.83
N SER A 195 -1.02 -6.31 -12.16
CA SER A 195 -0.60 -6.55 -13.55
C SER A 195 -1.42 -7.66 -14.21
N ARG A 196 -1.74 -8.73 -13.47
CA ARG A 196 -2.55 -9.82 -14.01
C ARG A 196 -4.02 -9.41 -14.21
N ILE A 197 -4.60 -8.65 -13.29
CA ILE A 197 -5.98 -8.16 -13.43
C ILE A 197 -6.09 -7.22 -14.63
N ASP A 198 -5.05 -6.43 -14.90
CA ASP A 198 -5.04 -5.55 -16.07
C ASP A 198 -5.18 -6.31 -17.40
N GLU A 199 -4.74 -7.58 -17.45
CA GLU A 199 -4.90 -8.48 -18.60
C GLU A 199 -6.29 -9.14 -18.68
N ILE A 200 -7.09 -9.11 -17.61
CA ILE A 200 -8.41 -9.76 -17.56
C ILE A 200 -9.47 -8.81 -18.11
N GLU A 201 -10.22 -9.28 -19.11
CA GLU A 201 -11.37 -8.55 -19.63
C GLU A 201 -12.56 -8.63 -18.67
N ILE A 202 -12.68 -7.59 -17.85
CA ILE A 202 -13.84 -7.33 -16.99
C ILE A 202 -14.73 -6.34 -17.74
N SER A 203 -15.89 -6.79 -18.20
CA SER A 203 -16.84 -5.93 -18.91
C SER A 203 -18.09 -5.64 -18.07
N ARG A 204 -18.38 -6.47 -17.08
CA ARG A 204 -19.55 -6.41 -16.20
C ARG A 204 -19.27 -6.97 -14.82
N MET A 205 -20.13 -6.69 -13.85
CA MET A 205 -19.99 -7.20 -12.47
C MET A 205 -19.96 -8.73 -12.38
N SER A 206 -20.68 -9.44 -13.25
CA SER A 206 -20.62 -10.92 -13.32
C SER A 206 -19.24 -11.46 -13.71
N ASP A 207 -18.43 -10.65 -14.40
CA ASP A 207 -17.08 -11.02 -14.85
C ASP A 207 -16.05 -10.92 -13.72
N LEU A 208 -16.35 -10.29 -12.58
CA LEU A 208 -15.42 -10.25 -11.44
C LEU A 208 -15.06 -11.65 -10.94
N LYS A 209 -15.99 -12.61 -11.06
CA LYS A 209 -15.74 -14.03 -10.74
C LYS A 209 -14.68 -14.67 -11.64
N LYS A 210 -14.30 -14.04 -12.75
CA LYS A 210 -13.17 -14.50 -13.58
C LYS A 210 -11.84 -14.27 -12.85
N ILE A 211 -11.74 -13.21 -12.05
CA ILE A 211 -10.53 -12.86 -11.30
C ILE A 211 -10.23 -13.95 -10.25
N SER A 212 -11.22 -14.32 -9.43
CA SER A 212 -11.06 -15.39 -8.44
C SER A 212 -10.85 -16.78 -9.03
N LYS A 213 -11.21 -16.97 -10.31
CA LYS A 213 -11.01 -18.23 -11.04
C LYS A 213 -9.71 -18.25 -11.83
N ASP A 214 -8.98 -17.13 -11.95
CA ASP A 214 -7.75 -17.05 -12.73
C ASP A 214 -6.63 -17.86 -12.08
N GLU A 215 -6.08 -18.83 -12.81
CA GLU A 215 -5.06 -19.74 -12.28
C GLU A 215 -3.76 -19.04 -11.90
N LYS A 216 -3.36 -17.97 -12.61
CA LYS A 216 -2.14 -17.22 -12.25
C LYS A 216 -2.35 -16.44 -10.95
N ILE A 217 -3.52 -15.84 -10.76
CA ILE A 217 -3.86 -15.17 -9.50
C ILE A 217 -3.88 -16.17 -8.34
N LYS A 218 -4.47 -17.37 -8.54
CA LYS A 218 -4.42 -18.44 -7.53
C LYS A 218 -2.99 -18.89 -7.21
N GLU A 219 -2.12 -18.97 -8.21
CA GLU A 219 -0.71 -19.31 -8.01
C GLU A 219 0.02 -18.25 -7.18
N ILE A 220 -0.26 -16.96 -7.43
CA ILE A 220 0.27 -15.86 -6.61
C ILE A 220 -0.23 -15.99 -5.16
N PHE A 221 -1.52 -16.28 -4.94
CA PHE A 221 -2.05 -16.53 -3.59
C PHE A 221 -1.41 -17.73 -2.90
N LYS A 222 -1.09 -18.78 -3.64
CA LYS A 222 -0.36 -19.92 -3.07
C LYS A 222 1.05 -19.52 -2.65
N LYS A 223 1.76 -18.72 -3.46
CA LYS A 223 3.08 -18.19 -3.10
C LYS A 223 3.01 -17.28 -1.88
N ILE A 224 2.01 -16.41 -1.81
CA ILE A 224 1.71 -15.59 -0.63
C ILE A 224 1.57 -16.47 0.61
N GLU A 225 0.76 -17.54 0.55
CA GLU A 225 0.56 -18.44 1.68
C GLU A 225 1.83 -19.20 2.07
N GLU A 226 2.65 -19.58 1.10
CA GLU A 226 3.96 -20.21 1.32
C GLU A 226 4.97 -19.25 1.95
N ASP A 227 4.99 -17.99 1.52
CA ASP A 227 5.90 -16.97 2.04
C ASP A 227 5.48 -16.53 3.44
N TYR A 228 4.18 -16.30 3.67
CA TYR A 228 3.63 -15.99 4.98
C TYR A 228 3.90 -17.09 6.02
N LYS A 229 3.94 -18.37 5.63
CA LYS A 229 4.26 -19.49 6.53
C LYS A 229 5.75 -19.65 6.83
N LYS A 230 6.64 -18.98 6.08
CA LYS A 230 8.09 -19.01 6.31
C LYS A 230 8.55 -17.93 7.28
N GLU A 231 7.74 -16.89 7.46
CA GLU A 231 7.88 -15.86 8.52
C GLU A 231 7.54 -16.43 9.91
#